data_AF-A0A929JP76-F1
#
_entry.id   AF-A0A929JP76-F1
#
_cell.length_a   1.000
_cell.length_b   1.000
_cell.length_c   1.000
_cell.angle_alpha   90.00
_cell.angle_beta   90.00
_cell.angle_gamma   90.00
#
_symmetry.space_group_name_H-M   'P 1'
#
loop_
_entity.id
_entity.type
_entity.pdbx_description
1 polymer ?
#
loop_
_entity_poly.entity_id
_entity_poly.type
_entity_poly.pdbx_seq_one_letter_code
_entity_poly.pdbx_strand_id
1 'polypeptide(L)'
;MEYSISPDGEKFALPQQDDYEREYKRLSEITKREREKGREIVIVMGLGFVGAVMAAVVADSAVKDTGEPNRFVIGMQRPSTRSFWKIPLFNKGISPVSAEDPTVQQLIERGVRERKTLTATYSYDALKLGDILVLDVQCDFIKEELGNLHSGHAEIGALEESFKIIGKLIEPTCLVLIETTVPPGTTEYIAYPIIKMAFKKRGIETEPLIAHSFERVMPGRDYVRSIRNFWRVCSGINKESEQKVVKFLNEVIDVENYPLTVLERPIESETCKI
;
A
#
# COMPACT_ATOMS: atom_id res chain seq x y z
N MET A 1 -10.55 -24.95 -13.34
CA MET A 1 -9.52 -23.96 -13.01
C MET A 1 -10.08 -22.60 -13.38
N GLU A 2 -10.18 -21.69 -12.41
CA GLU A 2 -10.68 -20.34 -12.66
C GLU A 2 -9.58 -19.46 -13.26
N TYR A 3 -9.98 -18.51 -14.10
CA TYR A 3 -9.08 -17.61 -14.79
C TYR A 3 -9.44 -16.16 -14.49
N SER A 4 -8.41 -15.32 -14.47
CA SER A 4 -8.53 -13.88 -14.54
C SER A 4 -8.12 -13.41 -15.92
N ILE A 5 -8.89 -12.49 -16.50
CA ILE A 5 -8.72 -12.03 -17.88
C ILE A 5 -8.36 -10.55 -17.83
N SER A 6 -7.24 -10.17 -18.44
CA SER A 6 -6.83 -8.76 -18.57
C SER A 6 -7.69 -8.00 -19.59
N PRO A 7 -7.65 -6.66 -19.60
CA PRO A 7 -8.41 -5.86 -20.55
C PRO A 7 -8.10 -6.15 -22.04
N ASP A 8 -6.91 -6.66 -22.35
CA ASP A 8 -6.48 -7.08 -23.69
C ASP A 8 -6.85 -8.53 -24.05
N GLY A 9 -7.47 -9.27 -23.12
CA GLY A 9 -7.93 -10.64 -23.32
C GLY A 9 -6.93 -11.74 -22.95
N GLU A 10 -5.73 -11.42 -22.45
CA GLU A 10 -4.79 -12.43 -21.91
C GLU A 10 -5.41 -13.14 -20.70
N LYS A 11 -5.28 -14.48 -20.63
CA LYS A 11 -5.86 -15.32 -19.57
C LYS A 11 -4.79 -15.78 -18.59
N PHE A 12 -5.05 -15.60 -17.31
CA PHE A 12 -4.16 -16.01 -16.22
C PHE A 12 -4.88 -16.94 -15.26
N ALA A 13 -4.37 -18.16 -15.08
CA ALA A 13 -4.93 -19.11 -14.12
C ALA A 13 -4.74 -18.60 -12.69
N LEU A 14 -5.77 -18.72 -11.85
CA LEU A 14 -5.65 -18.37 -10.43
C LEU A 14 -4.69 -19.34 -9.70
N PRO A 15 -3.90 -18.84 -8.73
CA PRO A 15 -2.91 -19.62 -8.02
C PRO A 15 -3.56 -20.73 -7.20
N GLN A 16 -2.93 -21.90 -7.19
CA GLN A 16 -3.29 -23.06 -6.38
C GLN A 16 -2.45 -23.09 -5.10
N GLN A 17 -2.77 -23.99 -4.17
CA GLN A 17 -2.10 -24.07 -2.85
C GLN A 17 -0.57 -24.12 -2.95
N ASP A 18 -0.02 -24.99 -3.81
CA ASP A 18 1.43 -25.12 -4.01
C ASP A 18 2.10 -23.85 -4.56
N ASP A 19 1.34 -22.99 -5.24
CA ASP A 19 1.87 -21.73 -5.77
C ASP A 19 2.19 -20.75 -4.63
N TYR A 20 1.41 -20.76 -3.53
CA TYR A 20 1.65 -19.89 -2.37
C TYR A 20 2.97 -20.21 -1.66
N GLU A 21 3.30 -21.49 -1.51
CA GLU A 21 4.56 -21.91 -0.89
C GLU A 21 5.76 -21.48 -1.74
N ARG A 22 5.68 -21.69 -3.07
CA ARG A 22 6.71 -21.23 -4.01
C ARG A 22 6.87 -19.72 -4.00
N GLU A 23 5.75 -19.00 -3.97
CA GLU A 23 5.74 -17.56 -3.97
C GLU A 23 6.33 -16.98 -2.69
N TYR A 24 5.99 -17.55 -1.52
CA TYR A 24 6.59 -17.11 -0.27
C TYR A 24 8.10 -17.35 -0.26
N LYS A 25 8.56 -18.53 -0.70
CA LYS A 25 9.99 -18.81 -0.84
C LYS A 25 10.70 -17.81 -1.74
N ARG A 26 10.13 -17.51 -2.92
CA ARG A 26 10.64 -16.49 -3.86
C ARG A 26 10.77 -15.13 -3.17
N LEU A 27 9.72 -14.68 -2.49
CA LEU A 27 9.71 -13.39 -1.82
C LEU A 27 10.73 -13.34 -0.68
N SER A 28 10.83 -14.38 0.16
CA SER A 28 11.81 -14.45 1.24
C SER A 28 13.26 -14.38 0.74
N GLU A 29 13.57 -15.06 -0.37
CA GLU A 29 14.91 -15.01 -0.98
C GLU A 29 15.24 -13.64 -1.58
N ILE A 30 14.24 -12.95 -2.15
CA ILE A 30 14.44 -11.60 -2.68
C ILE A 30 14.60 -10.61 -1.53
N THR A 31 13.69 -10.59 -0.55
CA THR A 31 13.74 -9.63 0.56
C THR A 31 15.01 -9.78 1.39
N LYS A 32 15.51 -11.01 1.58
CA LYS A 32 16.82 -11.22 2.21
C LYS A 32 17.94 -10.51 1.46
N ARG A 33 18.04 -10.70 0.14
CA ARG A 33 19.06 -10.07 -0.71
C ARG A 33 18.93 -8.54 -0.73
N GLU A 34 17.71 -8.02 -0.71
CA GLU A 34 17.46 -6.58 -0.70
C GLU A 34 17.81 -5.95 0.65
N ARG A 35 17.55 -6.65 1.76
CA ARG A 35 18.01 -6.25 3.10
C ARG A 35 19.54 -6.26 3.21
N GLU A 36 20.23 -7.21 2.59
CA GLU A 36 21.71 -7.23 2.51
C GLU A 36 22.27 -6.01 1.76
N LYS A 37 21.49 -5.39 0.86
CA LYS A 37 21.83 -4.11 0.21
C LYS A 37 21.46 -2.89 1.05
N GLY A 38 20.96 -3.08 2.27
CA GLY A 38 20.49 -2.00 3.15
C GLY A 38 19.14 -1.40 2.75
N ARG A 39 18.35 -2.08 1.91
CA ARG A 39 17.03 -1.58 1.49
C ARG A 39 15.94 -1.96 2.49
N GLU A 40 15.08 -1.00 2.79
CA GLU A 40 13.85 -1.22 3.56
C GLU A 40 12.79 -1.90 2.67
N ILE A 41 12.06 -2.86 3.24
CA ILE A 41 11.03 -3.61 2.51
C ILE A 41 9.68 -2.95 2.74
N VAL A 42 9.08 -2.43 1.67
CA VAL A 42 7.74 -1.81 1.73
C VAL A 42 6.74 -2.69 1.01
N ILE A 43 5.62 -2.98 1.67
CA ILE A 43 4.48 -3.67 1.07
C ILE A 43 3.42 -2.62 0.73
N VAL A 44 2.92 -2.61 -0.51
CA VAL A 44 1.77 -1.79 -0.88
C VAL A 44 0.59 -2.71 -1.15
N MET A 45 -0.37 -2.74 -0.24
CA MET A 45 -1.54 -3.60 -0.32
C MET A 45 -2.69 -2.88 -1.03
N GLY A 46 -3.03 -3.36 -2.23
CA GLY A 46 -4.04 -2.78 -3.10
C GLY A 46 -3.43 -2.21 -4.38
N LEU A 47 -3.30 -3.02 -5.43
CA LEU A 47 -2.85 -2.60 -6.77
C LEU A 47 -4.03 -2.05 -7.60
N GLY A 48 -4.76 -1.11 -6.99
CA GLY A 48 -5.75 -0.26 -7.64
C GLY A 48 -5.09 0.91 -8.39
N PHE A 49 -5.89 1.90 -8.76
CA PHE A 49 -5.40 3.15 -9.36
C PHE A 49 -4.32 3.80 -8.49
N VAL A 50 -4.62 4.01 -7.21
CA VAL A 50 -3.69 4.64 -6.26
C VAL A 50 -2.49 3.75 -5.97
N GLY A 51 -2.71 2.56 -5.39
CA GLY A 51 -1.60 1.76 -4.87
C GLY A 51 -0.64 1.20 -5.93
N ALA A 52 -1.07 0.99 -7.18
CA ALA A 52 -0.13 0.62 -8.24
C ALA A 52 0.88 1.74 -8.54
N VAL A 53 0.40 2.99 -8.57
CA VAL A 53 1.27 4.17 -8.79
C VAL A 53 2.06 4.48 -7.54
N MET A 54 1.47 4.37 -6.34
CA MET A 54 2.18 4.56 -5.09
C MET A 54 3.34 3.56 -4.94
N ALA A 55 3.11 2.28 -5.25
CA ALA A 55 4.17 1.27 -5.25
C ALA A 55 5.34 1.64 -6.18
N ALA A 56 5.05 2.16 -7.38
CA ALA A 56 6.07 2.61 -8.31
C ALA A 56 6.79 3.87 -7.82
N VAL A 57 6.07 4.82 -7.22
CA VAL A 57 6.65 6.05 -6.65
C VAL A 57 7.60 5.73 -5.50
N VAL A 58 7.19 4.86 -4.57
CA VAL A 58 8.02 4.41 -3.44
C VAL A 58 9.24 3.62 -3.93
N ALA A 59 9.06 2.72 -4.91
CA ALA A 59 10.17 1.91 -5.45
C ALA A 59 11.20 2.74 -6.22
N ASP A 60 10.79 3.91 -6.71
CA ASP A 60 11.64 4.84 -7.43
C ASP A 60 12.24 5.94 -6.55
N SER A 61 11.79 6.05 -5.29
CA SER A 61 12.44 6.90 -4.29
C SER A 61 13.90 6.48 -4.13
N ALA A 62 14.76 7.48 -3.97
CA ALA A 62 16.20 7.31 -3.94
C ALA A 62 16.83 8.23 -2.90
N VAL A 63 17.98 7.82 -2.38
CA VAL A 63 18.79 8.66 -1.50
C VAL A 63 19.25 9.87 -2.31
N LYS A 64 18.96 11.08 -1.83
CA LYS A 64 19.22 12.34 -2.56
C LYS A 64 20.67 12.47 -3.04
N ASP A 65 21.63 12.06 -2.21
CA ASP A 65 23.06 12.22 -2.50
C ASP A 65 23.61 11.22 -3.51
N THR A 66 23.10 9.98 -3.51
CA THR A 66 23.65 8.89 -4.33
C THR A 66 22.78 8.55 -5.53
N GLY A 67 21.49 8.90 -5.52
CA GLY A 67 20.52 8.48 -6.53
C GLY A 67 20.17 6.98 -6.45
N GLU A 68 20.73 6.25 -5.48
CA GLU A 68 20.47 4.83 -5.28
C GLU A 68 19.14 4.61 -4.55
N PRO A 69 18.35 3.59 -4.95
CA PRO A 69 17.12 3.26 -4.26
C PRO A 69 17.43 2.62 -2.91
N ASN A 70 16.79 3.15 -1.86
CA ASN A 70 16.88 2.67 -0.48
C ASN A 70 15.75 1.71 -0.10
N ARG A 71 14.89 1.34 -1.05
CA ARG A 71 13.70 0.53 -0.80
C ARG A 71 13.51 -0.55 -1.84
N PHE A 72 12.89 -1.64 -1.39
CA PHE A 72 12.34 -2.67 -2.24
C PHE A 72 10.85 -2.81 -1.96
N VAL A 73 10.03 -2.70 -3.02
CA VAL A 73 8.58 -2.65 -2.90
C VAL A 73 7.94 -3.93 -3.41
N ILE A 74 7.03 -4.48 -2.61
CA ILE A 74 6.17 -5.60 -2.99
C ILE A 74 4.73 -5.09 -3.05
N GLY A 75 4.18 -4.99 -4.25
CA GLY A 75 2.76 -4.75 -4.46
C GLY A 75 1.96 -6.02 -4.15
N MET A 76 1.04 -5.98 -3.19
CA MET A 76 0.20 -7.12 -2.84
C MET A 76 -1.24 -6.87 -3.30
N GLN A 77 -1.80 -7.82 -4.05
CA GLN A 77 -3.21 -7.78 -4.45
C GLN A 77 -3.83 -9.16 -4.26
N ARG A 78 -4.98 -9.23 -3.57
CA ARG A 78 -5.72 -10.50 -3.45
C ARG A 78 -6.05 -11.09 -4.84
N PRO A 79 -5.79 -12.39 -5.08
CA PRO A 79 -6.15 -13.02 -6.34
C PRO A 79 -7.67 -13.11 -6.46
N SER A 80 -8.20 -12.73 -7.62
CA SER A 80 -9.60 -12.92 -7.99
C SER A 80 -9.73 -12.99 -9.50
N THR A 81 -10.82 -13.54 -10.01
CA THR A 81 -11.12 -13.52 -11.45
C THR A 81 -11.11 -12.10 -12.04
N ARG A 82 -11.45 -11.09 -11.23
CA ARG A 82 -11.50 -9.67 -11.64
C ARG A 82 -10.15 -8.94 -11.63
N SER A 83 -9.19 -9.37 -10.82
CA SER A 83 -8.00 -8.57 -10.52
C SER A 83 -6.67 -9.31 -10.57
N PHE A 84 -6.67 -10.65 -10.62
CA PHE A 84 -5.41 -11.40 -10.57
C PHE A 84 -4.51 -11.11 -11.77
N TRP A 85 -5.08 -10.87 -12.95
CA TRP A 85 -4.35 -10.47 -14.17
C TRP A 85 -3.41 -9.27 -13.96
N LYS A 86 -3.69 -8.40 -12.97
CA LYS A 86 -2.85 -7.24 -12.67
C LYS A 86 -1.44 -7.64 -12.23
N ILE A 87 -1.31 -8.70 -11.43
CA ILE A 87 -0.04 -9.14 -10.85
C ILE A 87 0.96 -9.62 -11.91
N PRO A 88 0.63 -10.57 -12.81
CA PRO A 88 1.55 -10.99 -13.85
C PRO A 88 1.88 -9.85 -14.82
N LEU A 89 0.92 -8.98 -15.19
CA LEU A 89 1.24 -7.80 -16.02
C LEU A 89 2.20 -6.84 -15.30
N PHE A 90 1.94 -6.52 -14.03
CA PHE A 90 2.80 -5.67 -13.22
C PHE A 90 4.22 -6.24 -13.13
N ASN A 91 4.36 -7.56 -12.92
CA ASN A 91 5.65 -8.24 -12.91
C ASN A 91 6.33 -8.33 -14.30
N LYS A 92 5.62 -8.08 -15.41
CA LYS A 92 6.21 -7.88 -16.75
C LYS A 92 6.69 -6.42 -16.96
N GLY A 93 6.48 -5.54 -15.98
CA GLY A 93 6.73 -4.09 -16.10
C GLY A 93 5.62 -3.35 -16.83
N ILE A 94 4.43 -3.94 -16.95
CA ILE A 94 3.27 -3.35 -17.63
C ILE A 94 2.30 -2.81 -16.58
N SER A 95 1.93 -1.54 -16.69
CA SER A 95 0.97 -0.90 -15.80
C SER A 95 -0.40 -1.58 -15.88
N PRO A 96 -0.97 -2.03 -14.75
CA PRO A 96 -2.32 -2.59 -14.71
C PRO A 96 -3.40 -1.50 -14.64
N VAL A 97 -3.00 -0.23 -14.68
CA VAL A 97 -3.88 0.94 -14.62
C VAL A 97 -3.63 1.84 -15.82
N SER A 98 -4.71 2.35 -16.41
CA SER A 98 -4.64 3.29 -17.52
C SER A 98 -4.63 4.71 -16.98
N ALA A 99 -3.62 5.49 -17.35
CA ALA A 99 -3.51 6.90 -16.99
C ALA A 99 -3.03 7.70 -18.22
N GLU A 100 -3.42 8.98 -18.31
CA GLU A 100 -2.93 9.87 -19.36
C GLU A 100 -1.46 10.25 -19.15
N ASP A 101 -0.98 10.22 -17.90
CA ASP A 101 0.42 10.46 -17.56
C ASP A 101 1.29 9.24 -17.96
N PRO A 102 2.16 9.38 -18.99
CA PRO A 102 3.01 8.29 -19.45
C PRO A 102 4.06 7.89 -18.40
N THR A 103 4.33 8.76 -17.42
CA THR A 103 5.29 8.52 -16.34
C THR A 103 4.87 7.32 -15.48
N VAL A 104 3.57 7.01 -15.40
CA VAL A 104 3.07 5.84 -14.67
C VAL A 104 3.65 4.54 -15.24
N GLN A 105 3.52 4.33 -16.55
CA GLN A 105 4.07 3.15 -17.23
C GLN A 105 5.60 3.12 -17.10
N GLN A 106 6.26 4.27 -17.29
CA GLN A 106 7.72 4.38 -17.22
C GLN A 106 8.26 4.02 -15.83
N LEU A 107 7.62 4.47 -14.74
CA LEU A 107 8.04 4.15 -13.38
C LEU A 107 7.88 2.67 -13.05
N ILE A 108 6.75 2.07 -13.44
CA ILE A 108 6.51 0.65 -13.22
C ILE A 108 7.52 -0.19 -14.01
N GLU A 109 7.73 0.13 -15.29
CA GLU A 109 8.71 -0.56 -16.13
C GLU A 109 10.13 -0.45 -15.56
N ARG A 110 10.56 0.77 -15.21
CA ARG A 110 11.86 1.02 -14.59
C ARG A 110 12.02 0.27 -13.28
N GLY A 111 11.04 0.34 -12.39
CA GLY A 111 11.08 -0.33 -11.08
C GLY A 111 11.20 -1.85 -11.21
N VAL A 112 10.50 -2.45 -12.17
CA VAL A 112 10.45 -3.91 -12.35
C VAL A 112 11.63 -4.43 -13.16
N ARG A 113 11.95 -3.81 -14.29
CA ARG A 113 12.90 -4.36 -15.28
C ARG A 113 14.31 -3.80 -15.14
N GLU A 114 14.44 -2.52 -14.84
CA GLU A 114 15.73 -1.83 -14.82
C GLU A 114 16.34 -1.82 -13.42
N ARG A 115 15.69 -1.14 -12.46
CA ARG A 115 16.15 -0.99 -11.08
C ARG A 115 15.94 -2.25 -10.24
N LYS A 116 14.96 -3.09 -10.64
CA LYS A 116 14.56 -4.31 -9.92
C LYS A 116 14.24 -4.05 -8.45
N THR A 117 13.60 -2.92 -8.19
CA THR A 117 13.16 -2.46 -6.86
C THR A 117 11.68 -2.72 -6.62
N LEU A 118 10.96 -3.29 -7.59
CA LEU A 118 9.51 -3.46 -7.55
C LEU A 118 9.10 -4.84 -8.05
N THR A 119 8.22 -5.52 -7.31
CA THR A 119 7.55 -6.75 -7.73
C THR A 119 6.11 -6.75 -7.22
N ALA A 120 5.24 -7.59 -7.79
CA ALA A 120 3.89 -7.83 -7.31
C ALA A 120 3.71 -9.29 -6.86
N THR A 121 2.76 -9.51 -5.95
CA THR A 121 2.38 -10.81 -5.43
C THR A 121 0.89 -10.90 -5.14
N TYR A 122 0.38 -12.13 -5.09
CA TYR A 122 -0.97 -12.46 -4.64
C TYR A 122 -1.00 -12.98 -3.20
N SER A 123 0.16 -13.27 -2.60
CA SER A 123 0.22 -13.90 -1.29
C SER A 123 0.20 -12.87 -0.16
N TYR A 124 -0.68 -13.06 0.81
CA TYR A 124 -0.68 -12.30 2.06
C TYR A 124 0.57 -12.57 2.91
N ASP A 125 1.31 -13.66 2.66
CA ASP A 125 2.55 -13.94 3.38
C ASP A 125 3.64 -12.89 3.15
N ALA A 126 3.52 -12.08 2.10
CA ALA A 126 4.37 -10.90 1.90
C ALA A 126 4.33 -9.92 3.07
N LEU A 127 3.20 -9.83 3.79
CA LEU A 127 3.03 -8.98 4.97
C LEU A 127 4.01 -9.33 6.10
N LYS A 128 4.47 -10.59 6.18
CA LYS A 128 5.48 -11.03 7.15
C LYS A 128 6.87 -10.44 6.90
N LEU A 129 7.11 -9.92 5.70
CA LEU A 129 8.44 -9.50 5.24
C LEU A 129 8.64 -7.97 5.29
N GLY A 130 7.56 -7.22 5.46
CA GLY A 130 7.54 -5.75 5.38
C GLY A 130 8.05 -5.07 6.64
N ASP A 131 8.84 -4.01 6.44
CA ASP A 131 9.14 -3.00 7.46
C ASP A 131 8.04 -1.93 7.51
N ILE A 132 7.40 -1.67 6.37
CA ILE A 132 6.29 -0.75 6.20
C ILE A 132 5.23 -1.41 5.33
N LEU A 133 3.96 -1.27 5.71
CA LEU A 133 2.79 -1.66 4.95
C LEU A 133 1.96 -0.41 4.63
N VAL A 134 1.88 -0.04 3.36
CA VAL A 134 0.97 0.99 2.85
C VAL A 134 -0.34 0.31 2.44
N LEU A 135 -1.45 0.72 3.04
CA LEU A 135 -2.79 0.17 2.76
C LEU A 135 -3.55 1.10 1.82
N ASP A 136 -3.70 0.65 0.57
CA ASP A 136 -4.36 1.31 -0.56
C ASP A 136 -5.56 0.48 -1.08
N VAL A 137 -6.38 0.01 -0.14
CA VAL A 137 -7.61 -0.75 -0.47
C VAL A 137 -8.77 0.20 -0.60
N GLN A 138 -9.62 0.00 -1.60
CA GLN A 138 -10.80 0.84 -1.81
C GLN A 138 -11.82 0.69 -0.67
N CYS A 139 -12.37 1.80 -0.20
CA CYS A 139 -13.48 1.89 0.74
C CYS A 139 -14.63 2.63 0.07
N ASP A 140 -15.59 1.89 -0.48
CA ASP A 140 -16.68 2.49 -1.26
C ASP A 140 -17.76 3.08 -0.35
N PHE A 141 -18.33 4.21 -0.78
CA PHE A 141 -19.57 4.74 -0.21
C PHE A 141 -20.74 4.28 -1.08
N ILE A 142 -21.56 3.39 -0.54
CA ILE A 142 -22.73 2.85 -1.23
C ILE A 142 -23.86 3.87 -1.07
N LYS A 143 -24.41 4.31 -2.21
CA LYS A 143 -25.61 5.16 -2.27
C LYS A 143 -26.76 4.31 -2.76
N GLU A 144 -27.83 4.25 -1.99
CA GLU A 144 -29.07 3.60 -2.41
C GLU A 144 -29.89 4.50 -3.35
N GLU A 145 -29.76 5.82 -3.17
CA GLU A 145 -30.53 6.82 -3.91
C GLU A 145 -29.63 7.97 -4.41
N LEU A 146 -29.85 8.43 -5.64
CA LEU A 146 -29.11 9.56 -6.21
C LEU A 146 -29.58 10.87 -5.57
N GLY A 147 -28.67 11.62 -4.94
CA GLY A 147 -28.96 12.90 -4.31
C GLY A 147 -29.43 12.83 -2.85
N ASN A 148 -29.63 11.62 -2.31
CA ASN A 148 -29.93 11.39 -0.90
C ASN A 148 -28.78 10.62 -0.23
N LEU A 149 -28.06 11.28 0.68
CA LEU A 149 -26.92 10.68 1.37
C LEU A 149 -27.29 10.05 2.72
N HIS A 150 -28.54 10.21 3.20
CA HIS A 150 -28.95 9.71 4.52
C HIS A 150 -29.04 8.19 4.60
N SER A 151 -29.37 7.50 3.49
CA SER A 151 -29.39 6.04 3.40
C SER A 151 -28.04 5.44 2.97
N GLY A 152 -27.08 6.29 2.61
CA GLY A 152 -25.77 5.82 2.19
C GLY A 152 -24.89 5.39 3.37
N HIS A 153 -24.00 4.44 3.13
CA HIS A 153 -23.04 3.99 4.12
C HIS A 153 -21.69 3.66 3.48
N ALA A 154 -20.62 3.80 4.25
CA ALA A 154 -19.30 3.32 3.85
C ALA A 154 -19.22 1.81 4.06
N GLU A 155 -18.82 1.07 3.03
CA GLU A 155 -18.59 -0.37 3.10
C GLU A 155 -17.20 -0.66 3.66
N ILE A 156 -17.12 -0.85 4.98
CA ILE A 156 -15.87 -1.06 5.70
C ILE A 156 -15.51 -2.54 5.91
N GLY A 157 -16.40 -3.49 5.57
CA GLY A 157 -16.20 -4.90 5.88
C GLY A 157 -14.92 -5.48 5.26
N ALA A 158 -14.59 -5.08 4.03
CA ALA A 158 -13.35 -5.50 3.36
C ALA A 158 -12.09 -4.95 4.04
N LEU A 159 -12.16 -3.74 4.62
CA LEU A 159 -11.07 -3.15 5.40
C LEU A 159 -10.90 -3.85 6.74
N GLU A 160 -11.99 -4.15 7.45
CA GLU A 160 -11.93 -4.89 8.71
C GLU A 160 -11.27 -6.26 8.55
N GLU A 161 -11.64 -7.01 7.50
CA GLU A 161 -10.98 -8.27 7.17
C GLU A 161 -9.50 -8.08 6.84
N SER A 162 -9.15 -7.00 6.14
CA SER A 162 -7.76 -6.65 5.87
C SER A 162 -7.00 -6.40 7.19
N PHE A 163 -7.54 -5.64 8.14
CA PHE A 163 -6.91 -5.41 9.45
C PHE A 163 -6.75 -6.72 10.26
N LYS A 164 -7.72 -7.65 10.18
CA LYS A 164 -7.61 -8.97 10.82
C LYS A 164 -6.47 -9.78 10.22
N ILE A 165 -6.29 -9.76 8.90
CA ILE A 165 -5.19 -10.44 8.22
C ILE A 165 -3.85 -9.78 8.56
N ILE A 166 -3.78 -8.45 8.49
CA ILE A 166 -2.60 -7.65 8.83
C ILE A 166 -2.11 -8.00 10.23
N GLY A 167 -2.96 -7.89 11.26
CA GLY A 167 -2.57 -8.17 12.64
C GLY A 167 -2.12 -9.62 12.89
N LYS A 168 -2.59 -10.58 12.08
CA LYS A 168 -2.15 -11.98 12.15
C LYS A 168 -0.76 -12.22 11.54
N LEU A 169 -0.32 -11.38 10.60
CA LEU A 169 0.83 -11.67 9.74
C LEU A 169 2.01 -10.72 9.90
N ILE A 170 1.79 -9.43 10.15
CA ILE A 170 2.89 -8.47 10.23
C ILE A 170 3.82 -8.76 11.42
N GLU A 171 5.08 -8.38 11.29
CA GLU A 171 5.98 -8.28 12.43
C GLU A 171 5.60 -7.06 13.29
N PRO A 172 5.79 -7.10 14.63
CA PRO A 172 5.40 -6.00 15.52
C PRO A 172 6.10 -4.67 15.22
N THR A 173 7.26 -4.72 14.56
CA THR A 173 8.05 -3.54 14.17
C THR A 173 7.58 -2.89 12.87
N CYS A 174 6.66 -3.54 12.13
CA CYS A 174 6.12 -3.06 10.86
C CYS A 174 5.20 -1.86 11.08
N LEU A 175 5.46 -0.74 10.40
CA LEU A 175 4.53 0.39 10.34
C LEU A 175 3.37 0.06 9.40
N VAL A 176 2.13 0.16 9.88
CA VAL A 176 0.93 0.13 9.02
C VAL A 176 0.50 1.56 8.72
N LEU A 177 0.69 1.99 7.48
CA LEU A 177 0.25 3.29 6.97
C LEU A 177 -1.07 3.13 6.23
N ILE A 178 -2.15 3.65 6.80
CA ILE A 178 -3.46 3.68 6.15
C ILE A 178 -3.52 4.92 5.27
N GLU A 179 -3.55 4.71 3.94
CA GLU A 179 -3.75 5.78 2.95
C GLU A 179 -5.16 5.77 2.37
N THR A 180 -5.83 4.62 2.42
CA THR A 180 -7.25 4.48 2.10
C THR A 180 -8.06 5.62 2.72
N THR A 181 -8.91 6.25 1.90
CA THR A 181 -9.92 7.18 2.40
C THR A 181 -10.90 6.41 3.28
N VAL A 182 -10.95 6.74 4.57
CA VAL A 182 -11.76 6.05 5.57
C VAL A 182 -12.63 7.03 6.36
N PRO A 183 -13.77 6.59 6.94
CA PRO A 183 -14.51 7.40 7.90
C PRO A 183 -13.63 7.80 9.10
N PRO A 184 -13.75 9.04 9.63
CA PRO A 184 -13.04 9.45 10.83
C PRO A 184 -13.27 8.50 12.01
N GLY A 185 -12.20 8.11 12.68
CA GLY A 185 -12.16 7.14 13.76
C GLY A 185 -11.78 5.73 13.32
N THR A 186 -11.61 5.45 12.03
CA THR A 186 -11.29 4.10 11.54
C THR A 186 -9.94 3.61 12.07
N THR A 187 -8.92 4.47 12.06
CA THR A 187 -7.58 4.10 12.54
C THR A 187 -7.58 3.79 14.03
N GLU A 188 -8.17 4.65 14.86
CA GLU A 188 -8.14 4.54 16.33
C GLU A 188 -9.14 3.50 16.88
N TYR A 189 -10.35 3.46 16.33
CA TYR A 189 -11.45 2.68 16.90
C TYR A 189 -11.72 1.36 16.16
N ILE A 190 -11.12 1.13 14.99
CA ILE A 190 -11.30 -0.10 14.21
C ILE A 190 -9.96 -0.79 13.96
N ALA A 191 -9.03 -0.16 13.25
CA ALA A 191 -7.75 -0.79 12.87
C ALA A 191 -6.90 -1.16 14.09
N TYR A 192 -6.69 -0.21 14.99
CA TYR A 192 -5.90 -0.41 16.22
C TYR A 192 -6.42 -1.55 17.11
N PRO A 193 -7.70 -1.59 17.55
CA PRO A 193 -8.16 -2.67 18.41
C PRO A 193 -8.12 -4.05 17.71
N ILE A 194 -8.41 -4.12 16.41
CA ILE A 194 -8.33 -5.37 15.65
C ILE A 194 -6.89 -5.91 15.63
N ILE A 195 -5.92 -5.05 15.28
CA ILE A 195 -4.51 -5.45 15.18
C ILE A 195 -3.95 -5.76 16.58
N LYS A 196 -4.25 -4.94 17.60
CA LYS A 196 -3.82 -5.19 18.99
C LYS A 196 -4.37 -6.50 19.52
N MET A 197 -5.63 -6.84 19.22
CA MET A 197 -6.21 -8.13 19.61
C MET A 197 -5.50 -9.30 18.92
N ALA A 198 -5.11 -9.14 17.65
CA ALA A 198 -4.34 -10.16 16.94
C ALA A 198 -2.93 -10.33 17.54
N PHE A 199 -2.26 -9.23 17.92
CA PHE A 199 -0.97 -9.27 18.62
C PHE A 199 -1.09 -10.02 19.96
N LYS A 200 -2.10 -9.70 20.77
CA LYS A 200 -2.36 -10.42 22.03
C LYS A 200 -2.58 -11.93 21.80
N LYS A 201 -3.33 -12.32 20.76
CA LYS A 201 -3.53 -13.74 20.39
C LYS A 201 -2.23 -14.43 19.94
N ARG A 202 -1.26 -13.65 19.46
CA ARG A 202 0.08 -14.12 19.06
C ARG A 202 1.11 -14.05 20.20
N GLY A 203 0.73 -13.59 21.40
CA GLY A 203 1.66 -13.38 22.52
C GLY A 203 2.61 -12.20 22.34
N ILE A 204 2.23 -11.21 21.51
CA ILE A 204 2.99 -9.99 21.26
C ILE A 204 2.46 -8.88 22.17
N GLU A 205 3.31 -8.36 23.05
CA GLU A 205 2.94 -7.35 24.04
C GLU A 205 3.11 -5.90 23.55
N THR A 206 3.96 -5.68 22.53
CA THR A 206 4.23 -4.35 21.98
C THR A 206 2.98 -3.69 21.40
N GLU A 207 2.98 -2.36 21.34
CA GLU A 207 1.93 -1.63 20.64
C GLU A 207 2.08 -1.77 19.13
N PRO A 208 0.98 -1.95 18.37
CA PRO A 208 1.05 -1.90 16.92
C PRO A 208 1.41 -0.50 16.46
N LEU A 209 2.23 -0.42 15.42
CA LEU A 209 2.64 0.84 14.81
C LEU A 209 1.69 1.17 13.68
N ILE A 210 0.82 2.15 13.88
CA ILE A 210 -0.23 2.52 12.93
C ILE A 210 -0.22 4.03 12.72
N ALA A 211 -0.27 4.44 11.46
CA ALA A 211 -0.39 5.84 11.07
C ALA A 211 -1.46 5.97 9.98
N HIS A 212 -2.02 7.17 9.88
CA HIS A 212 -2.89 7.57 8.79
C HIS A 212 -2.21 8.69 7.99
N SER A 213 -2.26 8.59 6.67
CA SER A 213 -1.89 9.66 5.74
C SER A 213 -2.69 9.49 4.46
N PHE A 214 -3.71 10.30 4.25
CA PHE A 214 -4.47 10.24 3.02
C PHE A 214 -3.68 10.76 1.82
N GLU A 215 -4.05 10.29 0.63
CA GLU A 215 -3.62 10.88 -0.62
C GLU A 215 -4.57 11.98 -1.12
N ARG A 216 -4.11 12.86 -2.02
CA ARG A 216 -5.00 13.66 -2.88
C ARG A 216 -4.51 13.58 -4.32
N VAL A 217 -4.91 12.54 -5.02
CA VAL A 217 -4.53 12.25 -6.39
C VAL A 217 -5.59 12.74 -7.34
N MET A 218 -5.14 13.29 -8.47
CA MET A 218 -5.98 13.56 -9.62
C MET A 218 -5.45 12.70 -10.77
N PRO A 219 -6.12 11.57 -11.09
CA PRO A 219 -5.80 10.81 -12.29
C PRO A 219 -5.90 11.73 -13.52
N GLY A 220 -4.89 11.70 -14.38
CA GLY A 220 -4.79 12.59 -15.53
C GLY A 220 -3.33 12.81 -15.95
N ARG A 221 -3.05 13.97 -16.56
CA ARG A 221 -1.75 14.29 -17.18
C ARG A 221 -0.57 14.41 -16.22
N ASP A 222 -0.80 14.71 -14.95
CA ASP A 222 0.23 14.97 -13.93
C ASP A 222 0.12 14.02 -12.73
N TYR A 223 -0.29 12.77 -12.96
CA TYR A 223 -0.63 11.83 -11.90
C TYR A 223 0.55 11.56 -10.96
N VAL A 224 1.73 11.20 -11.49
CA VAL A 224 2.91 10.92 -10.65
C VAL A 224 3.31 12.15 -9.83
N ARG A 225 3.23 13.34 -10.44
CA ARG A 225 3.51 14.61 -9.76
C ARG A 225 2.53 14.88 -8.62
N SER A 226 1.24 14.55 -8.78
CA SER A 226 0.23 14.73 -7.72
C SER A 226 0.51 13.87 -6.47
N ILE A 227 1.29 12.80 -6.60
CA ILE A 227 1.72 11.98 -5.46
C ILE A 227 3.00 12.55 -4.84
N ARG A 228 4.00 12.90 -5.67
CA ARG A 228 5.32 13.35 -5.17
C ARG A 228 5.34 14.80 -4.69
N ASN A 229 4.63 15.68 -5.37
CA ASN A 229 4.77 17.13 -5.26
C ASN A 229 3.44 17.74 -4.79
N PHE A 230 2.97 17.28 -3.63
CA PHE A 230 1.71 17.73 -3.05
C PHE A 230 1.79 17.71 -1.52
N TRP A 231 1.15 18.70 -0.88
CA TRP A 231 1.09 18.77 0.58
C TRP A 231 0.47 17.51 1.15
N ARG A 232 1.20 16.87 2.06
CA ARG A 232 0.75 15.65 2.73
C ARG A 232 0.42 15.95 4.19
N VAL A 233 -0.56 15.23 4.69
CA VAL A 233 -0.97 15.27 6.10
C VAL A 233 -0.83 13.87 6.65
N CYS A 234 -0.12 13.71 7.76
CA CYS A 234 0.00 12.43 8.43
C CYS A 234 -0.20 12.55 9.94
N SER A 235 -0.47 11.42 10.58
CA SER A 235 -0.52 11.30 12.04
C SER A 235 -0.29 9.85 12.45
N GLY A 236 0.45 9.64 13.54
CA GLY A 236 0.65 8.34 14.14
C GLY A 236 -0.27 8.13 15.34
N ILE A 237 -0.64 6.88 15.63
CA ILE A 237 -1.42 6.56 16.84
C ILE A 237 -0.61 6.70 18.14
N ASN A 238 0.72 6.72 18.01
CA ASN A 238 1.68 6.98 19.08
C ASN A 238 2.93 7.64 18.51
N LYS A 239 3.82 8.09 19.40
CA LYS A 239 5.01 8.86 19.00
C LYS A 239 5.97 8.08 18.08
N GLU A 240 6.11 6.78 18.29
CA GLU A 240 6.95 5.92 17.45
C GLU A 240 6.36 5.79 16.03
N SER A 241 5.03 5.62 15.92
CA SER A 241 4.33 5.57 14.65
C SER A 241 4.44 6.90 13.89
N GLU A 242 4.33 8.02 14.61
CA GLU A 242 4.52 9.37 14.05
C GLU A 242 5.94 9.54 13.49
N GLN A 243 6.97 9.20 14.26
CA GLN A 243 8.36 9.30 13.82
C GLN A 243 8.63 8.46 12.58
N LYS A 244 8.09 7.23 12.54
CA LYS A 244 8.26 6.32 11.40
C LYS A 244 7.53 6.82 10.15
N VAL A 245 6.28 7.31 10.27
CA VAL A 245 5.54 7.83 9.10
C VAL A 245 6.16 9.12 8.58
N VAL A 246 6.62 10.02 9.46
CA VAL A 246 7.30 11.26 9.05
C VAL A 246 8.60 10.94 8.31
N LYS A 247 9.42 10.03 8.84
CA LYS A 247 10.64 9.58 8.15
C LYS A 247 10.31 8.98 6.78
N PHE A 248 9.33 8.08 6.72
CA PHE A 248 8.93 7.42 5.48
C PHE A 248 8.51 8.44 4.42
N LEU A 249 7.58 9.35 4.74
CA LEU A 249 7.07 10.34 3.80
C LEU A 249 8.16 11.34 3.37
N ASN A 250 9.01 11.83 4.28
CA ASN A 250 10.12 12.74 3.95
C ASN A 250 11.09 12.16 2.90
N GLU A 251 11.20 10.83 2.84
CA GLU A 251 12.07 10.12 1.91
C GLU A 251 11.35 9.67 0.62
N VAL A 252 10.03 9.83 0.51
CA VAL A 252 9.21 9.40 -0.64
C VAL A 252 8.68 10.58 -1.45
N ILE A 253 8.31 11.67 -0.78
CA ILE A 253 7.69 12.86 -1.38
C ILE A 253 8.57 14.11 -1.22
N ASP A 254 8.31 15.14 -2.02
CA ASP A 254 9.04 16.40 -2.02
C ASP A 254 8.59 17.31 -0.87
N VAL A 255 9.11 17.03 0.32
CA VAL A 255 8.82 17.82 1.53
C VAL A 255 9.58 19.15 1.61
N GLU A 256 10.56 19.39 0.73
CA GLU A 256 11.27 20.67 0.66
C GLU A 256 10.38 21.76 0.07
N ASN A 257 9.68 21.43 -1.02
CA ASN A 257 8.75 22.36 -1.66
C ASN A 257 7.32 22.20 -1.13
N TYR A 258 6.96 21.04 -0.58
CA TYR A 258 5.62 20.74 -0.05
C TYR A 258 5.70 20.19 1.38
N PRO A 259 5.92 21.05 2.38
CA PRO A 259 6.14 20.63 3.76
C PRO A 259 5.03 19.71 4.29
N LEU A 260 5.45 18.67 5.01
CA LEU A 260 4.56 17.70 5.65
C LEU A 260 3.88 18.33 6.86
N THR A 261 2.54 18.21 6.93
CA THR A 261 1.77 18.59 8.11
C THR A 261 1.56 17.35 8.99
N VAL A 262 1.99 17.43 10.25
CA VAL A 262 1.82 16.35 11.23
C VAL A 262 0.73 16.74 12.21
N LEU A 263 -0.35 15.96 12.26
CA LEU A 263 -1.46 16.13 13.19
C LEU A 263 -1.29 15.25 14.42
N GLU A 264 -1.96 15.60 15.52
CA GLU A 264 -1.78 14.91 16.80
C GLU A 264 -2.43 13.53 16.77
N ARG A 265 -3.59 13.41 16.09
CA ARG A 265 -4.39 12.17 16.10
C ARG A 265 -4.81 11.72 14.70
N PRO A 266 -4.84 10.40 14.43
CA PRO A 266 -5.36 9.83 13.19
C PRO A 266 -6.73 10.36 12.76
N ILE A 267 -7.65 10.54 13.72
CA ILE A 267 -8.99 11.05 13.43
C ILE A 267 -8.98 12.46 12.81
N GLU A 268 -8.02 13.30 13.15
CA GLU A 268 -7.89 14.65 12.58
C GLU A 268 -7.41 14.56 11.12
N SER A 269 -6.47 13.66 10.83
CA SER A 269 -6.00 13.39 9.48
C SER A 269 -7.08 12.77 8.61
N GLU A 270 -7.83 11.81 9.12
CA GLU A 270 -9.00 11.23 8.44
C GLU A 270 -10.06 12.30 8.14
N THR A 271 -10.36 13.17 9.12
CA THR A 271 -11.30 14.28 8.94
C THR A 271 -10.83 15.26 7.87
N CYS A 272 -9.53 15.54 7.78
CA CYS A 272 -8.97 16.47 6.79
C CYS A 272 -9.09 15.99 5.33
N LYS A 273 -9.28 14.68 5.10
CA LYS A 273 -9.52 14.12 3.76
C LYS A 273 -10.96 14.36 3.28
N ILE A 274 -11.92 14.36 4.20
CA ILE A 274 -13.36 14.51 3.93
C ILE A 274 -13.71 15.98 3.74
#